data_AF-A0A8T3V5P7-F1
#
_entry.id   AF-A0A8T3V5P7-F1
#
_cell.length_a   1.000
_cell.length_b   1.000
_cell.length_c   1.000
_cell.angle_alpha   90.00
_cell.angle_beta   90.00
_cell.angle_gamma   90.00
#
_symmetry.space_group_name_H-M   'P 1'
#
loop_
_entity.id
_entity.type
_entity.pdbx_description
1 polymer ?
#
loop_
_entity_poly.entity_id
_entity_poly.type
_entity_poly.pdbx_seq_one_letter_code
_entity_poly.pdbx_strand_id
1 'polypeptide(L)'
;FYRAAFTLEVFEKIIPLGGSTHGHILSMIFSSGSPRTFIGQYVLHYDVCLTSTLFGPVYLDFGLIGLTIQMLFMGTFLQLVHKIKEGIGVGIYSIILTHTLIWIETGPTDIMIWFLYLLGLILIIMNFNYIKLNKN
;
A
#
# COMPACT_ATOMS: atom_id res chain seq x y z
N PHE A 1 -9.64 12.14 -17.38
CA PHE A 1 -9.43 10.68 -17.35
C PHE A 1 -8.06 10.20 -17.88
N TYR A 2 -7.16 11.08 -18.33
CA TYR A 2 -5.83 10.69 -18.83
C TYR A 2 -4.93 9.99 -17.80
N ARG A 3 -4.95 10.42 -16.52
CA ARG A 3 -4.06 9.86 -15.49
C ARG A 3 -4.41 8.42 -15.09
N ALA A 4 -5.69 8.13 -14.83
CA ALA A 4 -6.14 6.80 -14.46
C ALA A 4 -5.90 5.76 -15.58
N ALA A 5 -6.12 6.17 -16.84
CA ALA A 5 -5.81 5.33 -17.99
C ALA A 5 -4.29 5.03 -18.07
N PHE A 6 -3.45 6.05 -17.88
CA PHE A 6 -2.01 5.87 -17.85
C PHE A 6 -1.54 4.96 -16.70
N THR A 7 -2.11 5.09 -15.49
CA THR A 7 -1.76 4.20 -14.36
C THR A 7 -2.15 2.74 -14.62
N LEU A 8 -3.27 2.52 -15.34
CA LEU A 8 -3.68 1.17 -15.75
C LEU A 8 -2.77 0.61 -16.85
N GLU A 9 -2.34 1.44 -17.81
CA GLU A 9 -1.37 1.05 -18.83
C GLU A 9 -0.02 0.64 -18.21
N VAL A 10 0.45 1.40 -17.22
CA VAL A 10 1.65 1.03 -16.45
C VAL A 10 1.44 -0.30 -15.74
N PHE A 11 0.27 -0.53 -15.14
CA PHE A 11 -0.04 -1.80 -14.49
C PHE A 11 -0.09 -2.98 -15.47
N GLU A 12 -0.68 -2.80 -16.66
CA GLU A 12 -0.70 -3.81 -17.73
C GLU A 12 0.71 -4.25 -18.12
N LYS A 13 1.64 -3.30 -18.23
CA LYS A 13 3.06 -3.58 -18.52
C LYS A 13 3.81 -4.25 -17.36
N ILE A 14 3.33 -4.10 -16.13
CA ILE A 14 3.85 -4.79 -14.95
C ILE A 14 3.43 -6.27 -14.92
N ILE A 15 2.24 -6.63 -15.44
CA ILE A 15 1.72 -8.01 -15.43
C ILE A 15 2.71 -9.06 -15.96
N PRO A 16 3.34 -8.90 -17.14
CA PRO A 16 4.30 -9.89 -17.62
C PRO A 16 5.60 -9.97 -16.79
N LEU A 17 5.89 -8.94 -15.98
CA LEU A 17 7.09 -8.85 -15.14
C LEU A 17 6.83 -9.27 -13.69
N GLY A 18 5.65 -9.82 -13.39
CA GLY A 18 5.27 -10.16 -12.01
C GLY A 18 6.26 -11.09 -11.30
N GLY A 19 6.67 -10.70 -10.10
CA GLY A 19 7.60 -11.47 -9.27
C GLY A 19 9.07 -11.43 -9.72
N SER A 20 9.43 -10.54 -10.65
CA SER A 20 10.80 -10.43 -11.16
C SER A 20 11.76 -9.75 -10.17
N THR A 21 11.26 -8.82 -9.35
CA THR A 21 12.12 -7.99 -8.49
C THR A 21 12.34 -8.55 -7.08
N HIS A 22 11.65 -9.65 -6.72
CA HIS A 22 11.89 -10.46 -5.51
C HIS A 22 12.03 -9.67 -4.18
N GLY A 23 11.30 -8.56 -4.04
CA GLY A 23 11.30 -7.73 -2.83
C GLY A 23 12.28 -6.54 -2.85
N HIS A 24 12.90 -6.25 -3.99
CA HIS A 24 13.79 -5.11 -4.15
C HIS A 24 13.05 -3.77 -4.06
N ILE A 25 11.80 -3.70 -4.49
CA ILE A 25 11.00 -2.46 -4.39
C ILE A 25 10.60 -2.23 -2.94
N LEU A 26 10.22 -3.29 -2.23
CA LEU A 26 9.95 -3.27 -0.80
C LEU A 26 11.17 -2.79 -0.01
N SER A 27 12.38 -3.30 -0.30
CA SER A 27 13.59 -2.83 0.37
C SER A 27 13.91 -1.36 0.05
N MET A 28 13.62 -0.89 -1.17
CA MET A 28 13.76 0.51 -1.55
C MET A 28 12.79 1.45 -0.83
N ILE A 29 11.58 1.00 -0.48
CA ILE A 29 10.62 1.81 0.30
C ILE A 29 11.17 2.10 1.71
N PHE A 30 11.85 1.13 2.31
CA PHE A 30 12.46 1.26 3.64
C PHE A 30 13.92 1.76 3.60
N SER A 31 14.45 2.01 2.41
CA SER A 31 15.77 2.60 2.18
C SER A 31 15.62 4.00 1.56
N SER A 32 16.72 4.73 1.37
CA SER A 32 16.74 6.03 0.68
C SER A 32 16.50 5.93 -0.85
N GLY A 33 15.89 4.84 -1.31
CA GLY A 33 15.64 4.57 -2.73
C GLY A 33 14.45 5.38 -3.28
N SER A 34 14.28 5.35 -4.60
CA SER A 34 13.11 5.91 -5.27
C SER A 34 12.30 4.82 -5.98
N PRO A 35 11.41 4.10 -5.25
CA PRO A 35 10.61 2.99 -5.80
C PRO A 35 9.90 3.34 -7.11
N ARG A 36 9.36 4.56 -7.21
CA ARG A 36 8.62 5.05 -8.39
C ARG A 36 9.51 5.25 -9.62
N THR A 37 10.74 5.71 -9.44
CA THR A 37 11.71 5.86 -10.54
C THR A 37 12.22 4.50 -10.99
N PHE A 38 12.47 3.59 -10.05
CA PHE A 38 12.87 2.22 -10.37
C PHE A 38 11.80 1.48 -11.18
N ILE A 39 10.52 1.57 -10.78
CA ILE A 39 9.42 0.98 -11.56
C ILE A 39 9.37 1.57 -12.98
N GLY A 40 9.58 2.89 -13.12
CA GLY A 40 9.60 3.54 -14.43
C GLY A 40 10.73 3.06 -15.35
N GLN A 41 11.94 2.94 -14.81
CA GLN A 41 13.10 2.43 -15.55
C GLN A 41 12.96 0.94 -15.88
N TYR A 42 12.47 0.15 -14.92
CA TYR A 42 12.41 -1.31 -15.04
C TYR A 42 11.30 -1.79 -15.99
N VAL A 43 10.13 -1.13 -15.96
CA VAL A 43 8.94 -1.55 -16.73
C VAL A 43 8.87 -0.85 -18.08
N LEU A 44 9.23 0.44 -18.14
CA LEU A 44 9.02 1.30 -19.30
C LEU A 44 10.32 1.83 -19.93
N HIS A 45 11.47 1.54 -19.33
CA HIS A 45 12.77 2.08 -19.74
C HIS A 45 12.80 3.61 -19.81
N TYR A 46 12.01 4.25 -18.93
CA TYR A 46 11.99 5.70 -18.78
C TYR A 46 12.59 6.13 -17.45
N ASP A 47 13.48 7.13 -17.50
CA ASP A 47 14.05 7.79 -16.32
C ASP A 47 13.07 8.78 -15.67
N VAL A 48 11.80 8.39 -15.54
CA VAL A 48 10.75 9.22 -14.95
C VAL A 48 10.07 8.51 -13.80
N CYS A 49 9.69 9.30 -12.80
CA CYS A 49 8.97 8.83 -11.62
C CYS A 49 7.55 8.42 -12.04
N LEU A 50 7.31 7.12 -12.15
CA LEU A 50 6.04 6.58 -12.60
C LEU A 50 5.27 6.02 -11.42
N THR A 51 4.00 6.40 -11.34
CA THR A 51 3.07 5.90 -10.34
C THR A 51 2.34 4.71 -10.94
N SER A 52 2.42 3.57 -10.25
CA SER A 52 1.59 2.41 -10.52
C SER A 52 0.47 2.32 -9.48
N THR A 53 -0.58 1.58 -9.80
CA THR A 53 -1.71 1.38 -8.89
C THR A 53 -1.27 0.73 -7.58
N LEU A 54 -2.17 0.65 -6.60
CA LEU A 54 -1.95 -0.04 -5.32
C LEU A 54 -1.40 -1.47 -5.48
N PHE A 55 -1.64 -2.10 -6.63
CA PHE A 55 -1.21 -3.44 -6.98
C PHE A 55 0.19 -3.51 -7.58
N GLY A 56 0.64 -2.44 -8.26
CA GLY A 56 1.82 -2.47 -9.12
C GLY A 56 3.13 -2.85 -8.42
N PRO A 57 3.55 -2.14 -7.35
CA PRO A 57 4.84 -2.39 -6.72
C PRO A 57 4.97 -3.81 -6.14
N VAL A 58 3.90 -4.30 -5.50
CA VAL A 58 3.90 -5.61 -4.84
C VAL A 58 3.74 -6.75 -5.85
N TYR A 59 2.95 -6.55 -6.91
CA TYR A 59 2.88 -7.52 -7.99
C TYR A 59 4.24 -7.66 -8.70
N LEU A 60 4.95 -6.56 -8.91
CA LEU A 60 6.29 -6.60 -9.51
C LEU A 60 7.30 -7.34 -8.62
N ASP A 61 7.24 -7.14 -7.30
CA ASP A 61 8.12 -7.82 -6.33
C ASP A 61 7.80 -9.30 -6.10
N PHE A 62 6.53 -9.64 -5.92
CA PHE A 62 6.11 -10.94 -5.38
C PHE A 62 5.00 -11.62 -6.18
N GLY A 63 4.62 -11.03 -7.32
CA GLY A 63 3.56 -11.54 -8.19
C GLY A 63 2.19 -11.56 -7.53
N LEU A 64 1.33 -12.45 -8.02
CA LEU A 64 -0.06 -12.60 -7.56
C LEU A 64 -0.15 -12.99 -6.07
N ILE A 65 0.80 -13.77 -5.58
CA ILE A 65 0.81 -14.24 -4.19
C ILE A 65 1.02 -13.07 -3.23
N GLY A 66 2.05 -12.25 -3.46
CA GLY A 66 2.28 -11.07 -2.62
C GLY A 66 1.15 -10.06 -2.71
N LEU A 67 0.57 -9.86 -3.91
CA LEU A 67 -0.60 -9.01 -4.10
C LEU A 67 -1.78 -9.48 -3.24
N THR A 68 -2.07 -10.79 -3.25
CA THR A 68 -3.17 -11.37 -2.46
C THR A 68 -2.94 -11.15 -0.97
N ILE A 69 -1.72 -11.40 -0.49
CA ILE A 69 -1.35 -11.21 0.92
C ILE A 69 -1.49 -9.74 1.32
N GLN A 70 -1.00 -8.80 0.50
CA GLN A 70 -1.13 -7.37 0.75
C GLN A 70 -2.60 -6.95 0.85
N MET A 71 -3.44 -7.37 -0.10
CA MET A 71 -4.85 -6.99 -0.11
C MET A 71 -5.60 -7.53 1.10
N LEU A 72 -5.30 -8.77 1.51
CA LEU A 72 -5.85 -9.36 2.72
C LEU A 72 -5.36 -8.60 3.98
N PHE A 73 -4.07 -8.28 4.05
CA PHE A 73 -3.50 -7.50 5.14
C PHE A 73 -4.15 -6.10 5.25
N MET A 74 -4.23 -5.36 4.14
CA MET A 74 -4.83 -4.03 4.13
C MET A 74 -6.31 -4.06 4.51
N GLY A 75 -7.07 -5.00 3.96
CA GLY A 75 -8.50 -5.15 4.29
C GLY A 75 -8.73 -5.51 5.75
N THR A 76 -7.97 -6.47 6.29
CA THR A 76 -8.08 -6.84 7.71
C THR A 76 -7.62 -5.71 8.63
N PHE A 77 -6.56 -5.00 8.27
CA PHE A 77 -6.07 -3.85 9.02
C PHE A 77 -7.11 -2.72 9.09
N LEU A 78 -7.69 -2.33 7.95
CA LEU A 78 -8.76 -1.33 7.89
C LEU A 78 -9.97 -1.73 8.73
N GLN A 79 -10.35 -3.01 8.70
CA GLN A 79 -11.45 -3.53 9.52
C GLN A 79 -11.14 -3.43 11.02
N LEU A 80 -9.90 -3.69 11.44
CA LEU A 80 -9.48 -3.58 12.84
C LEU A 80 -9.49 -2.13 13.31
N VAL A 81 -8.96 -1.20 12.52
CA VAL A 81 -8.98 0.22 12.86
C VAL A 81 -10.43 0.75 12.88
N HIS A 82 -11.29 0.31 11.96
CA HIS A 82 -12.71 0.68 11.93
C HIS A 82 -13.49 0.29 13.20
N LYS A 83 -13.08 -0.77 13.91
CA LYS A 83 -13.71 -1.17 15.17
C LYS A 83 -13.45 -0.19 16.32
N ILE A 84 -12.43 0.66 16.19
CA ILE A 84 -12.10 1.70 17.16
C ILE A 84 -12.98 2.93 16.86
N LYS A 85 -14.26 2.85 17.24
CA LYS A 85 -15.29 3.86 16.91
C LYS A 85 -15.36 5.05 17.87
N GLU A 86 -14.27 5.38 18.56
CA GLU A 86 -14.26 6.47 19.54
C GLU A 86 -13.00 7.35 19.47
N GLY A 87 -13.21 8.66 19.71
CA GLY A 87 -12.15 9.65 19.90
C GLY A 87 -11.12 9.71 18.77
N ILE A 88 -9.84 9.65 19.15
CA ILE A 88 -8.68 9.75 18.25
C ILE A 88 -8.65 8.60 17.21
N GLY A 89 -9.28 7.46 17.50
CA GLY A 89 -9.34 6.31 16.60
C GLY A 89 -10.06 6.62 15.28
N VAL A 90 -11.10 7.45 15.30
CA VAL A 90 -11.83 7.89 14.10
C VAL A 90 -10.94 8.76 13.21
N GLY A 91 -10.14 9.64 13.82
CA GLY A 91 -9.19 10.50 13.10
C GLY A 91 -8.14 9.65 12.38
N ILE A 92 -7.50 8.73 13.09
CA ILE A 92 -6.48 7.85 12.49
C ILE A 92 -7.08 6.92 11.43
N TYR A 93 -8.29 6.39 11.67
CA TYR A 93 -9.02 5.62 10.66
C TYR A 93 -9.25 6.43 9.37
N SER A 94 -9.74 7.66 9.49
CA SER A 94 -10.04 8.51 8.34
C SER A 94 -8.79 8.84 7.50
N ILE A 95 -7.66 9.07 8.17
CA ILE A 95 -6.37 9.31 7.51
C ILE A 95 -5.92 8.08 6.75
N ILE A 96 -5.92 6.90 7.39
CA ILE A 96 -5.47 5.64 6.77
C ILE A 96 -6.37 5.26 5.60
N LEU A 97 -7.69 5.43 5.75
CA LEU A 97 -8.66 5.19 4.68
C LEU A 97 -8.42 6.11 3.48
N THR A 98 -8.20 7.41 3.73
CA THR A 98 -7.91 8.40 2.67
C THR A 98 -6.63 8.04 1.92
N HIS A 99 -5.57 7.66 2.63
CA HIS A 99 -4.32 7.25 1.98
C HIS A 99 -4.47 5.95 1.20
N THR A 100 -5.28 4.99 1.67
CA THR A 100 -5.59 3.77 0.92
C THR A 100 -6.27 4.10 -0.41
N LEU A 101 -7.18 5.08 -0.44
CA LEU A 101 -7.81 5.55 -1.67
C LEU A 101 -6.81 6.23 -2.61
N ILE A 102 -5.91 7.07 -2.09
CA ILE A 102 -4.87 7.73 -2.88
C ILE A 102 -3.91 6.70 -3.52
N TRP A 103 -3.57 5.63 -2.80
CA TRP A 103 -2.71 4.55 -3.30
C TRP A 103 -3.26 3.84 -4.52
N ILE A 104 -4.57 3.92 -4.82
CA ILE A 104 -5.14 3.41 -6.06
C ILE A 104 -4.42 4.00 -7.28
N GLU A 105 -3.97 5.25 -7.19
CA GLU A 105 -3.27 5.95 -8.27
C GLU A 105 -1.75 6.06 -8.05
N THR A 106 -1.30 6.19 -6.79
CA THR A 106 0.12 6.48 -6.49
C THR A 106 0.95 5.27 -6.06
N GLY A 107 0.30 4.16 -5.68
CA GLY A 107 0.93 2.96 -5.15
C GLY A 107 1.53 3.12 -3.75
N PRO A 108 1.76 2.02 -3.01
CA PRO A 108 2.30 2.03 -1.64
C PRO A 108 3.80 2.30 -1.58
N THR A 109 4.26 3.42 -2.13
CA THR A 109 5.69 3.72 -2.36
C THR A 109 6.31 4.68 -1.35
N ASP A 110 5.51 5.36 -0.52
CA ASP A 110 5.98 6.40 0.41
C ASP A 110 6.09 5.89 1.86
N ILE A 111 7.28 6.02 2.46
CA ILE A 111 7.57 5.57 3.84
C ILE A 111 6.73 6.29 4.91
N MET A 112 6.36 7.56 4.66
CA MET A 112 5.56 8.36 5.58
C MET A 112 4.19 7.72 5.86
N ILE A 113 3.60 7.06 4.87
CA ILE A 113 2.28 6.44 5.02
C ILE A 113 2.40 5.12 5.77
N TRP A 114 3.49 4.38 5.59
CA TRP A 114 3.81 3.21 6.42
C TRP A 114 3.96 3.57 7.91
N PHE A 115 4.48 4.76 8.22
CA PHE A 115 4.49 5.28 9.59
C PHE A 115 3.08 5.53 10.15
N LEU A 116 2.13 6.02 9.33
CA LEU A 116 0.74 6.16 9.74
C LEU A 116 0.07 4.79 10.00
N TYR A 117 0.39 3.78 9.19
CA TYR A 117 -0.03 2.40 9.46
C TYR A 117 0.57 1.86 10.77
N LEU A 118 1.82 2.18 11.09
CA LEU A 118 2.44 1.83 12.38
C LEU A 118 1.69 2.47 13.55
N LEU A 119 1.29 3.74 13.41
CA LEU A 119 0.54 4.46 14.44
C LEU A 119 -0.87 3.87 14.62
N GLY A 120 -1.53 3.47 13.53
CA GLY A 120 -2.77 2.70 13.57
C GLY A 120 -2.60 1.33 14.25
N LEU A 121 -1.46 0.66 14.05
CA LEU A 121 -1.13 -0.60 14.70
C LEU A 121 -0.98 -0.42 16.23
N ILE A 122 -0.28 0.64 16.67
CA ILE A 122 -0.17 0.98 18.10
C ILE A 122 -1.55 1.20 18.71
N LEU A 123 -2.44 1.91 18.02
CA LEU A 123 -3.82 2.08 18.49
C LEU A 123 -4.58 0.77 18.63
N ILE A 124 -4.43 -0.16 17.67
CA ILE A 124 -5.04 -1.49 17.74
C ILE A 124 -4.54 -2.24 18.96
N ILE A 125 -3.22 -2.20 19.25
CA ILE A 125 -2.64 -2.87 20.42
C ILE A 125 -3.18 -2.27 21.73
N MET A 126 -3.20 -0.94 21.84
CA MET A 126 -3.69 -0.27 23.05
C MET A 126 -5.19 -0.54 23.31
N ASN A 127 -5.98 -0.62 22.24
CA ASN A 127 -7.42 -0.89 22.32
C ASN A 127 -7.77 -2.37 22.15
N PHE A 128 -6.79 -3.27 22.20
CA PHE A 128 -6.99 -4.70 21.92
C PHE A 128 -8.01 -5.34 22.87
N ASN A 129 -7.99 -4.94 24.15
CA ASN A 129 -8.95 -5.41 25.15
C ASN A 129 -10.39 -4.97 24.81
N TYR A 130 -10.59 -3.73 24.33
CA TYR A 130 -11.89 -3.23 23.89
C TYR A 130 -12.38 -3.93 22.61
N ILE A 131 -11.47 -4.19 21.66
CA ILE A 131 -11.78 -4.91 20.41
C ILE A 131 -12.19 -6.37 20.70
N LYS A 132 -11.62 -6.99 21.74
CA LYS A 132 -11.96 -8.35 22.17
C LYS A 132 -13.32 -8.40 22.89
N LEU A 133 -13.66 -7.37 23.66
CA LEU A 133 -14.95 -7.25 24.36
C LEU A 133 -16.12 -7.02 23.41
N ASN A 134 -15.93 -6.24 22.33
CA ASN A 134 -16.95 -5.97 21.31
C ASN A 134 -17.13 -7.12 20.28
N LYS A 135 -16.65 -8.31 20.64
CA LYS A 135 -16.75 -9.55 19.85
C LYS A 135 -17.76 -10.54 20.44
N ASN A 136 -18.34 -10.22 21.60
CA ASN A 136 -19.49 -10.88 22.24
C ASN A 136 -20.75 -10.06 22.03
#